data_AF-A0A7C7E5S6-F1
#
_entry.id   AF-A0A7C7E5S6-F1
#
_cell.length_a   1.000
_cell.length_b   1.000
_cell.length_c   1.000
_cell.angle_alpha   90.00
_cell.angle_beta   90.00
_cell.angle_gamma   90.00
#
_symmetry.space_group_name_H-M   'P 1'
#
loop_
_entity.id
_entity.type
_entity.pdbx_description
1 polymer ?
#
loop_
_entity_poly.entity_id
_entity_poly.type
_entity_poly.pdbx_seq_one_letter_code
_entity_poly.pdbx_strand_id
1 'polypeptide(L)'
;DISSIAVFSDYFVIATGISPIHAQALADEVEQSLTEKGYKLRSKEGYKDGKWILMDFYDVIVHIFVRSEREYYMLERLWVDATPLDLSSNSVDTQKDLEYNIENPTKLT
;
A
#
# COMPACT_ATOMS: atom_id res chain seq x y z
N ASP A 1 -8.31 -5.43 8.23
CA ASP A 1 -9.70 -5.40 7.78
C ASP A 1 -10.45 -4.40 8.64
N ILE A 2 -11.01 -3.38 7.98
CA ILE A 2 -11.79 -2.29 8.59
C ILE A 2 -13.26 -2.30 8.14
N SER A 3 -13.68 -3.26 7.33
CA SER A 3 -15.04 -3.34 6.74
C SER A 3 -16.17 -3.33 7.78
N SER A 4 -15.90 -3.81 9.00
CA SER A 4 -16.88 -3.83 10.11
C SER A 4 -16.99 -2.51 10.88
N ILE A 5 -16.04 -1.58 10.70
CA ILE A 5 -15.93 -0.33 11.46
C ILE A 5 -15.91 0.92 10.58
N ALA A 6 -15.64 0.79 9.28
CA ALA A 6 -15.56 1.87 8.32
C ALA A 6 -16.48 1.62 7.13
N VAL A 7 -17.26 2.63 6.75
CA VAL A 7 -18.22 2.55 5.63
C VAL A 7 -17.62 2.92 4.27
N PHE A 8 -16.39 3.43 4.25
CA PHE A 8 -15.77 4.02 3.07
C PHE A 8 -14.73 3.11 2.40
N SER A 9 -14.30 2.03 3.07
CA SER A 9 -13.28 1.11 2.57
C SER A 9 -13.27 -0.18 3.39
N ASP A 10 -12.83 -1.29 2.80
CA ASP A 10 -12.77 -2.60 3.44
C ASP A 10 -11.39 -2.86 4.07
N TYR A 11 -10.32 -2.37 3.45
CA TYR A 11 -8.95 -2.64 3.86
C TYR A 11 -8.13 -1.38 4.05
N PHE A 12 -7.31 -1.43 5.11
CA PHE A 12 -6.37 -0.38 5.46
C PHE A 12 -4.96 -0.99 5.48
N VAL A 13 -4.08 -0.48 4.63
CA VAL A 13 -2.69 -0.93 4.51
C VAL A 13 -1.78 0.17 5.04
N ILE A 14 -0.91 -0.16 6.00
CA ILE A 14 0.08 0.77 6.54
C ILE A 14 1.47 0.25 6.21
N ALA A 15 2.23 1.01 5.44
CA ALA A 15 3.61 0.75 5.07
C ALA A 15 4.54 1.83 5.64
N THR A 16 5.83 1.50 5.76
CA THR A 16 6.85 2.44 6.24
C THR A 16 8.03 2.49 5.29
N GLY A 17 8.23 3.66 4.68
CA GLY A 17 9.44 4.03 3.97
C GLY A 17 10.53 4.52 4.93
N ILE A 18 11.78 4.44 4.46
CA ILE A 18 12.97 4.87 5.22
C ILE A 18 13.33 6.35 4.98
N SER A 19 12.83 6.92 3.88
CA SER A 19 13.03 8.30 3.46
C SER A 19 11.87 8.74 2.56
N PRO A 20 11.66 10.05 2.33
CA PRO A 20 10.62 10.52 1.41
C PRO A 20 10.74 9.95 0.00
N ILE A 21 11.96 9.80 -0.51
CA ILE A 21 12.22 9.20 -1.84
C ILE A 21 11.83 7.72 -1.84
N HIS A 22 12.17 6.97 -0.78
CA HIS A 22 11.74 5.57 -0.68
C HIS A 22 10.22 5.46 -0.57
N ALA A 23 9.56 6.34 0.17
CA ALA A 23 8.10 6.37 0.25
C ALA A 23 7.44 6.67 -1.10
N GLN A 24 7.99 7.60 -1.90
CA GLN A 24 7.54 7.85 -3.27
C GLN A 24 7.72 6.63 -4.16
N ALA A 25 8.88 5.98 -4.12
CA ALA A 25 9.14 4.76 -4.88
C ALA A 25 8.16 3.62 -4.52
N LEU A 26 7.87 3.44 -3.23
CA LEU A 26 6.84 2.50 -2.78
C LEU A 26 5.44 2.86 -3.32
N ALA A 27 5.09 4.15 -3.34
CA ALA A 27 3.81 4.61 -3.85
C ALA A 27 3.69 4.36 -5.36
N ASP A 28 4.75 4.62 -6.12
CA ASP A 28 4.78 4.42 -7.56
C ASP A 28 4.68 2.92 -7.91
N GLU A 29 5.39 2.05 -7.18
CA GLU A 29 5.28 0.60 -7.33
C GLU A 29 3.86 0.10 -7.02
N VAL A 30 3.25 0.57 -5.93
CA VAL A 30 1.87 0.20 -5.58
C VAL A 30 0.89 0.64 -6.67
N GLU A 31 1.01 1.87 -7.17
CA GLU A 31 0.16 2.39 -8.24
C GLU A 31 0.33 1.57 -9.52
N GLN A 32 1.56 1.30 -9.94
CA GLN A 32 1.85 0.50 -11.12
C GLN A 32 1.26 -0.91 -10.99
N SER A 33 1.64 -1.64 -9.93
CA SER A 33 1.22 -3.02 -9.70
C SER A 33 -0.30 -3.18 -9.64
N LEU A 34 -1.02 -2.23 -9.04
CA LEU A 34 -2.48 -2.27 -8.95
C LEU A 34 -3.16 -1.86 -10.26
N THR A 35 -2.63 -0.85 -10.94
CA THR A 35 -3.16 -0.40 -12.24
C THR A 35 -3.03 -1.49 -13.30
N GLU A 36 -1.91 -2.23 -13.31
CA GLU A 36 -1.70 -3.37 -14.21
C GLU A 36 -2.70 -4.52 -13.97
N LYS A 37 -3.18 -4.65 -12.74
CA LYS A 37 -4.24 -5.61 -12.36
C LYS A 37 -5.66 -5.07 -12.60
N GLY A 38 -5.78 -3.85 -13.14
CA GLY A 38 -7.06 -3.23 -13.49
C GLY A 38 -7.71 -2.43 -12.36
N TYR A 39 -7.06 -2.28 -11.20
CA TYR A 39 -7.54 -1.43 -10.12
C TYR A 39 -7.24 0.04 -10.43
N LYS A 40 -8.17 0.93 -10.08
CA LYS A 40 -8.05 2.36 -10.38
C LYS A 40 -7.64 3.14 -9.14
N LEU A 41 -6.58 3.94 -9.28
CA LEU A 41 -6.24 4.95 -8.29
C LEU A 41 -7.23 6.10 -8.38
N ARG A 42 -7.96 6.35 -7.30
CA ARG A 42 -8.91 7.46 -7.18
C ARG A 42 -8.20 8.76 -6.84
N SER A 43 -7.31 8.73 -5.85
CA SER A 43 -6.53 9.89 -5.43
C SER A 43 -5.19 9.48 -4.82
N LYS A 44 -4.22 10.38 -4.92
CA LYS A 44 -2.87 10.26 -4.34
C LYS A 44 -2.48 11.59 -3.72
N GLU A 45 -2.51 11.64 -2.40
CA GLU A 45 -2.24 12.85 -1.61
C GLU A 45 -0.87 12.77 -0.93
N GLY A 46 -0.23 13.91 -0.70
CA GLY A 46 1.05 13.99 0.03
C GLY A 46 2.29 13.52 -0.73
N TYR A 47 2.14 12.98 -1.96
CA TYR A 47 3.23 12.42 -2.77
C TYR A 47 4.43 13.37 -2.92
N LYS A 48 4.20 14.67 -3.14
CA LYS A 48 5.29 15.64 -3.34
C LYS A 48 6.22 15.79 -2.14
N ASP A 49 5.68 15.73 -0.92
CA ASP A 49 6.49 15.82 0.31
C ASP A 49 7.05 14.44 0.72
N GLY A 50 6.34 13.37 0.39
CA GLY A 50 6.79 11.99 0.56
C GLY A 50 6.89 11.52 2.02
N LYS A 51 6.55 12.36 3.00
CA LYS A 51 6.60 11.99 4.43
C LYS A 51 5.39 11.15 4.84
N TRP A 52 4.23 11.47 4.28
CA TRP A 52 3.01 10.68 4.37
C TRP A 52 2.29 10.73 3.03
N ILE A 53 2.18 9.58 2.39
CA ILE A 53 1.44 9.41 1.13
C ILE A 53 0.18 8.61 1.43
N LEU A 54 -0.96 9.14 0.98
CA LEU A 54 -2.26 8.50 1.06
C LEU A 54 -2.72 8.14 -0.35
N MET A 55 -3.04 6.88 -0.58
CA MET A 55 -3.54 6.37 -1.86
C MET A 55 -4.89 5.71 -1.67
N ASP A 56 -5.90 6.18 -2.40
CA ASP A 56 -7.27 5.67 -2.35
C ASP A 56 -7.56 4.82 -3.60
N PHE A 57 -7.86 3.53 -3.39
CA PHE A 57 -8.30 2.58 -4.42
C PHE A 57 -9.74 2.10 -4.18
N TYR A 58 -10.58 2.93 -3.55
CA TYR A 58 -11.93 2.62 -3.07
C TYR A 58 -11.91 1.60 -1.92
N ASP A 59 -11.90 0.31 -2.23
CA ASP A 59 -12.03 -0.78 -1.25
C ASP A 59 -10.74 -0.98 -0.44
N VAL A 60 -9.62 -0.40 -0.91
CA VAL A 60 -8.32 -0.44 -0.24
C VAL A 60 -7.75 0.97 -0.14
N ILE A 61 -7.32 1.34 1.07
CA ILE A 61 -6.59 2.58 1.30
C ILE A 61 -5.19 2.27 1.82
N VAL A 62 -4.18 2.82 1.14
CA VAL A 62 -2.77 2.60 1.44
C VAL A 62 -2.17 3.87 2.05
N HIS A 63 -1.58 3.73 3.22
CA HIS A 63 -0.83 4.76 3.93
C HIS A 63 0.65 4.41 3.92
N ILE A 64 1.47 5.23 3.28
CA ILE A 64 2.92 5.08 3.26
C ILE A 64 3.52 6.21 4.08
N PHE A 65 4.12 5.87 5.21
CA PHE A 65 4.75 6.82 6.11
C PHE A 65 6.28 6.74 6.05
N VAL A 66 6.97 7.86 6.23
CA VAL A 66 8.33 7.82 6.77
C VAL A 66 8.24 7.55 8.29
N ARG A 67 9.21 6.80 8.84
CA ARG A 67 9.21 6.37 10.25
C ARG A 67 8.82 7.47 11.25
N SER A 68 9.39 8.66 11.13
CA SER A 68 9.11 9.79 12.02
C SER A 68 7.65 10.23 12.00
N GLU A 69 7.01 10.23 10.84
CA GLU A 69 5.59 10.59 10.72
C GLU A 69 4.68 9.49 11.26
N ARG A 70 5.03 8.21 11.03
CA ARG A 70 4.25 7.08 11.59
C ARG A 70 4.22 7.14 13.12
N GLU A 71 5.37 7.41 13.72
CA GLU A 71 5.51 7.58 15.17
C GLU A 71 4.77 8.81 15.70
N TYR A 72 4.72 9.90 14.92
CA TYR A 72 4.00 11.12 15.29
C TYR A 72 2.48 10.97 15.22
N TYR A 73 1.96 10.42 14.12
CA TYR A 73 0.51 10.30 13.90
C TYR A 73 -0.11 9.08 14.59
N MET A 74 0.65 8.00 14.81
CA MET A 74 0.23 6.78 15.50
C MET A 74 -1.15 6.26 15.04
N LEU A 75 -1.42 6.25 13.72
CA LEU A 75 -2.74 5.90 13.20
C LEU A 75 -3.22 4.51 13.63
N GLU A 76 -2.31 3.59 13.94
CA GLU A 76 -2.63 2.27 14.49
C GLU A 76 -3.49 2.35 15.75
N ARG A 77 -3.36 3.42 16.54
CA ARG A 77 -4.19 3.64 17.73
C ARG A 77 -5.64 3.96 17.41
N LEU A 78 -5.92 4.54 16.24
CA LEU A 78 -7.28 4.86 15.82
C LEU A 78 -8.02 3.63 15.30
N TRP A 79 -7.28 2.65 14.78
CA TRP A 79 -7.83 1.45 14.15
C TRP A 79 -7.64 0.20 15.01
N VAL A 80 -7.58 0.35 16.33
CA VAL A 80 -7.37 -0.78 17.27
C VAL A 80 -8.47 -1.83 17.20
N ASP A 81 -9.68 -1.44 16.81
CA ASP A 81 -10.83 -2.34 16.66
C ASP A 81 -10.85 -3.04 15.29
N ALA A 82 -9.90 -2.72 14.39
CA ALA A 82 -9.75 -3.39 13.12
C ALA A 82 -9.19 -4.81 13.32
N THR A 83 -9.60 -5.75 12.47
CA THR A 83 -9.06 -7.12 12.50
C THR A 83 -7.75 -7.17 11.71
N PRO A 84 -6.59 -7.48 12.32
CA PRO A 84 -5.34 -7.66 11.57
C PRO A 84 -5.46 -8.85 10.63
N LEU A 85 -5.09 -8.66 9.37
CA LEU A 85 -5.09 -9.74 8.38
C LEU A 85 -3.67 -10.32 8.30
N ASP A 86 -3.52 -11.60 8.62
CA ASP A 86 -2.27 -12.32 8.39
C ASP A 86 -2.19 -12.74 6.93
N LEU A 87 -1.24 -12.16 6.20
CA LEU A 87 -1.02 -12.43 4.78
C LEU A 87 -0.03 -13.59 4.55
N SER A 88 0.56 -14.17 5.61
CA SER A 88 1.54 -15.25 5.50
C SER A 88 0.94 -16.59 5.09
N SER A 89 -0.37 -16.80 5.30
CA SER A 89 -1.05 -18.06 5.04
C SER A 89 -1.62 -18.21 3.63
N ASN A 90 -1.55 -17.17 2.80
CA ASN A 90 -1.95 -17.26 1.40
C ASN A 90 -0.71 -17.47 0.55
N SER A 91 -0.66 -18.61 -0.14
CA SER A 91 0.27 -18.90 -1.23
C SER A 91 0.13 -17.86 -2.33
N VAL A 92 0.82 -16.72 -2.17
CA VAL A 92 1.35 -16.01 -3.33
C VAL A 92 2.42 -16.94 -3.86
N ASP A 93 2.09 -17.69 -4.92
CA ASP A 93 3.06 -18.51 -5.65
C ASP A 93 4.17 -17.59 -6.13
N THR A 94 5.18 -17.42 -5.28
CA THR A 94 6.33 -16.55 -5.53
C THR A 94 7.04 -17.00 -6.82
N GLN A 95 6.95 -18.30 -7.14
CA GLN A 95 7.42 -18.87 -8.41
C GLN A 95 6.68 -18.34 -9.64
N LYS A 96 5.37 -18.10 -9.57
CA LYS A 96 4.57 -17.68 -10.73
C LYS A 96 4.77 -16.20 -11.06
N ASP A 97 4.91 -15.37 -10.03
CA ASP A 97 5.25 -13.95 -10.19
C ASP A 97 6.71 -13.77 -10.64
N LEU A 98 7.63 -14.62 -10.17
CA LEU A 98 9.01 -14.64 -10.68
C LEU A 98 9.10 -15.14 -12.13
N GLU A 99 8.36 -16.18 -12.50
CA GLU A 99 8.29 -16.67 -13.89
C GLU A 99 7.70 -15.62 -14.83
N TYR A 100 6.61 -14.94 -14.43
CA TYR A 100 6.02 -13.84 -15.20
C TYR A 100 7.02 -12.69 -15.44
N ASN A 101 7.83 -12.36 -14.43
CA ASN A 101 8.86 -11.32 -14.52
C ASN A 101 10.09 -11.76 -15.35
N ILE A 102 10.42 -13.05 -15.38
CA ILE A 102 11.45 -13.61 -16.27
C ILE A 102 10.97 -13.60 -17.73
N GLU A 103 9.68 -13.88 -17.97
CA GLU A 103 9.09 -13.87 -19.32
C GLU A 103 8.85 -12.45 -19.86
N ASN A 104 8.70 -11.44 -18.99
CA ASN A 104 8.44 -10.04 -19.38
C ASN A 104 9.40 -9.05 -18.70
N PRO A 105 10.69 -9.02 -19.10
CA PRO A 105 11.74 -8.30 -18.38
C PRO A 105 11.67 -6.77 -18.45
N THR A 106 10.82 -6.20 -19.31
CA THR A 106 10.74 -4.74 -19.56
C THR A 106 10.03 -3.95 -18.45
N LYS A 107 9.51 -4.61 -17.40
CA LYS A 107 8.79 -3.95 -16.29
C LYS A 107 9.68 -3.51 -15.13
N LEU A 108 11.01 -3.66 -15.23
CA LEU A 108 11.96 -3.30 -14.18
C LEU A 108 12.58 -1.89 -14.33
N THR A 109 12.01 -1.02 -15.17
CA THR A 109 12.53 0.35 -15.39
C THR A 109 11.44 1.40 -15.30
#